data_AF-A0AAB0AAB8-F1
#
_entry.id   AF-A0AAB0AAB8-F1
#
_cell.length_a   1.000
_cell.length_b   1.000
_cell.length_c   1.000
_cell.angle_alpha   90.00
_cell.angle_beta   90.00
_cell.angle_gamma   90.00
#
_symmetry.space_group_name_H-M   'P 1'
#
loop_
_entity.id
_entity.type
_entity.pdbx_description
1 polymer ?
#
loop_
_entity_poly.entity_id
_entity_poly.type
_entity_poly.pdbx_seq_one_letter_code
_entity_poly.pdbx_strand_id
1 'polypeptide(L)'
;MMDITEVGPRRVILNFIDRNREFAESQDENVANNDQNESLHELRAELVRSVLEKNGKFLKTLTKELDCGSVPNSKKLLHMNRILTDHFFGDMIFHGKRYPSRQEKQQLAVRILEEFPHLKNTRVSENAPAESYFFWIHGGLVTGCHTGLIETRVANMRKDVPPEDRKFRRGKKKHIVVTDDHINIAAHISALSPTPTNAKAIADGMAQVHDLYESMLQKKAESKFHNIIKTLPHFLSYEGEMILQAYNRLNEEPADGPSLNTVLRMGLLCDKTSSSEVEDDVIRGALRLLKVLSNKGVKRSSSLQNATLGELAAEPLIRWITFTETQPGFDELAAEPLIRWITFTETQPGFDELLAVKQSQTVSGEPHMICVAERFKKGNHYFVIDRTVVPCGNSSVRAVEIFFKSFRVFGVKVPVLLRKLDSIIATNVWRTANSSKYKAVTDLTQRFEEFLNNPET
;
A
#
# COMPACT_ATOMS: atom_id res chain seq x y z
N MET A 1 19.67 -28.48 8.32
CA MET A 1 20.06 -27.46 9.30
C MET A 1 19.65 -26.13 8.70
N MET A 2 18.51 -25.58 9.15
CA MET A 2 17.85 -24.45 8.49
C MET A 2 18.53 -23.14 8.87
N ASP A 3 19.05 -22.43 7.88
CA ASP A 3 19.59 -21.08 8.01
C ASP A 3 18.42 -20.11 8.26
N ILE A 4 18.25 -19.71 9.53
CA ILE A 4 17.30 -18.67 9.93
C ILE A 4 17.92 -17.34 9.51
N THR A 5 17.49 -16.79 8.37
CA THR A 5 17.85 -15.40 8.01
C THR A 5 17.11 -14.43 8.90
N GLU A 6 17.81 -13.85 9.87
CA GLU A 6 17.27 -12.97 10.91
C GLU A 6 16.64 -11.69 10.34
N VAL A 7 15.38 -11.45 10.73
CA VAL A 7 14.54 -10.34 10.26
C VAL A 7 14.74 -9.09 11.12
N GLY A 8 15.11 -8.00 10.45
CA GLY A 8 15.05 -6.57 10.81
C GLY A 8 14.95 -6.17 12.28
N PRO A 9 13.75 -6.18 12.92
CA PRO A 9 13.56 -5.61 14.26
C PRO A 9 14.34 -6.37 15.34
N ARG A 10 14.42 -7.70 15.20
CA ARG A 10 15.08 -8.56 16.19
C ARG A 10 16.59 -8.33 16.20
N ARG A 11 17.21 -8.11 15.04
CA ARG A 11 18.64 -7.78 14.95
C ARG A 11 18.99 -6.41 15.54
N VAL A 12 18.07 -5.45 15.47
CA VAL A 12 18.26 -4.14 16.12
C VAL A 12 18.17 -4.26 17.64
N ILE A 13 17.23 -5.07 18.13
CA ILE A 13 17.07 -5.35 19.56
C ILE A 13 18.25 -6.17 20.09
N LEU A 14 18.69 -7.21 19.36
CA LEU A 14 19.85 -8.01 19.71
C LEU A 14 21.14 -7.18 19.69
N ASN A 15 21.38 -6.36 18.65
CA ASN A 15 22.53 -5.45 18.64
C ASN A 15 22.46 -4.38 19.76
N PHE A 16 21.26 -4.01 20.23
CA PHE A 16 21.10 -3.11 21.37
C PHE A 16 21.36 -3.83 22.69
N ILE A 17 20.90 -5.07 22.82
CA ILE A 17 21.17 -5.94 23.98
C ILE A 17 22.65 -6.28 24.05
N ASP A 18 23.30 -6.67 22.96
CA ASP A 18 24.73 -7.00 22.91
C ASP A 18 25.60 -5.79 23.27
N ARG A 19 25.27 -4.60 22.76
CA ARG A 19 25.96 -3.36 23.16
C ARG A 19 25.78 -3.03 24.64
N ASN A 20 24.60 -3.29 25.21
CA ASN A 20 24.36 -3.05 26.62
C ASN A 20 24.96 -4.16 27.50
N ARG A 21 25.15 -5.36 26.96
CA ARG A 21 25.81 -6.49 27.61
C ARG A 21 27.32 -6.29 27.66
N GLU A 22 27.93 -5.82 26.57
CA GLU A 22 29.33 -5.36 26.55
C GLU A 22 29.55 -4.21 27.55
N PHE A 23 28.58 -3.30 27.69
CA PHE A 23 28.62 -2.24 28.71
C PHE A 23 28.50 -2.79 30.14
N ALA A 24 27.66 -3.80 30.39
CA ALA A 24 27.50 -4.42 31.71
C ALA A 24 28.70 -5.28 32.11
N GLU A 25 29.26 -6.04 31.17
CA GLU A 25 30.46 -6.87 31.39
C GLU A 25 31.73 -6.02 31.57
N SER A 26 31.76 -4.79 31.02
CA SER A 26 32.85 -3.83 31.25
C SER A 26 32.77 -3.06 32.59
N GLN A 27 31.67 -3.16 33.33
CA GLN A 27 31.51 -2.53 34.65
C GLN A 27 31.98 -3.40 35.83
N ASP A 28 32.12 -4.72 35.65
CA ASP A 28 32.52 -5.62 36.74
C ASP A 28 34.05 -5.84 36.86
N GLU A 29 34.87 -5.30 35.95
CA GLU A 29 36.34 -5.51 35.97
C GLU A 29 37.23 -4.25 36.14
N ASN A 30 36.70 -3.04 36.36
CA ASN A 30 37.55 -1.86 36.59
C ASN A 30 37.09 -0.95 37.73
N VAL A 31 37.33 -1.42 38.96
CA VAL A 31 37.61 -0.52 40.09
C VAL A 31 39.04 0.01 39.90
N ALA A 32 39.16 1.33 39.79
CA ALA A 32 40.40 2.13 39.67
C ALA A 32 41.03 2.22 38.27
N ASN A 33 40.52 3.13 37.42
CA ASN A 33 41.29 4.29 36.94
C ASN A 33 40.44 5.18 36.04
N ASN A 34 40.83 6.45 36.04
CA ASN A 34 40.04 7.63 35.72
C ASN A 34 40.05 7.95 34.20
N ASP A 35 39.49 7.08 33.34
CA ASP A 35 39.51 7.24 31.87
C ASP A 35 38.16 6.92 31.17
N GLN A 36 37.02 7.35 31.74
CA GLN A 36 35.71 7.25 31.06
C GLN A 36 35.26 8.55 30.41
N ASN A 37 36.03 9.03 29.42
CA ASN A 37 35.59 10.14 28.56
C ASN A 37 36.00 10.03 27.08
N GLU A 38 36.30 8.82 26.58
CA GLU A 38 36.85 8.65 25.22
C GLU A 38 35.88 8.15 24.14
N SER A 39 34.65 7.71 24.42
CA SER A 39 33.76 7.19 23.35
C SER A 39 32.69 8.18 22.83
N LEU A 40 32.71 9.43 23.31
CA LEU A 40 31.91 10.56 22.79
C LEU A 40 32.76 11.52 21.93
N HIS A 41 34.05 11.24 21.81
CA HIS A 41 35.00 11.96 20.97
C HIS A 41 35.13 11.26 19.60
N GLU A 42 35.33 12.05 18.54
CA GLU A 42 35.49 11.63 17.13
C GLU A 42 34.22 11.49 16.24
N LEU A 43 33.29 12.42 16.36
CA LEU A 43 33.10 13.31 15.20
C LEU A 43 34.28 14.28 15.28
N ARG A 44 35.39 13.98 14.58
CA ARG A 44 36.60 14.82 14.59
C ARG A 44 36.19 16.29 14.56
N ALA A 45 36.78 17.09 15.44
CA ALA A 45 36.56 18.52 15.60
C ALA A 45 37.04 19.34 14.37
N GLU A 46 36.86 18.81 13.16
CA GLU A 46 37.03 19.56 11.94
C GLU A 46 35.80 20.45 11.75
N LEU A 47 36.04 21.75 11.79
CA LEU A 47 35.04 22.78 11.57
C LEU A 47 34.46 22.66 10.15
N VAL A 48 33.17 22.96 9.99
CA VAL A 48 32.48 22.98 8.68
C VAL A 48 33.29 23.77 7.66
N ARG A 49 33.84 24.91 8.07
CA ARG A 49 34.72 25.75 7.26
C ARG A 49 35.91 25.00 6.69
N SER A 50 36.66 24.30 7.55
CA SER A 50 37.88 23.59 7.15
C SER A 50 37.62 22.54 6.06
N VAL A 51 36.47 21.87 6.12
CA VAL A 51 36.04 20.91 5.10
C VAL A 51 35.73 21.60 3.77
N LEU A 52 35.09 22.76 3.81
CA LEU A 52 34.74 23.54 2.62
C LEU A 52 35.98 24.18 1.97
N GLU A 53 36.96 24.65 2.75
CA GLU A 53 38.22 25.23 2.27
C GLU A 53 39.07 24.21 1.50
N LYS A 54 39.09 22.95 1.96
CA LYS A 54 39.78 21.85 1.26
C LYS A 54 39.19 21.58 -0.14
N ASN A 55 37.96 22.02 -0.42
CA ASN A 55 37.33 21.84 -1.72
C ASN A 55 37.60 23.03 -2.65
N GLY A 56 38.62 22.89 -3.52
CA GLY A 56 39.01 23.94 -4.45
C GLY A 56 37.89 24.44 -5.39
N LYS A 57 36.89 23.61 -5.71
CA LYS A 57 35.74 24.02 -6.54
C LYS A 57 34.72 24.87 -5.76
N PHE A 58 34.67 24.73 -4.44
CA PHE A 58 33.76 25.46 -3.57
C PHE A 58 34.39 26.73 -2.98
N LEU A 59 35.72 26.84 -2.98
CA LEU A 59 36.47 27.96 -2.40
C LEU A 59 35.98 29.35 -2.88
N LYS A 60 35.61 29.47 -4.17
CA LYS A 60 35.06 30.73 -4.71
C LYS A 60 33.71 31.11 -4.09
N THR A 61 32.84 30.13 -3.83
CA THR A 61 31.55 30.37 -3.18
C THR A 61 31.72 30.63 -1.69
N LEU A 62 32.67 29.96 -1.03
CA LEU A 62 33.02 30.24 0.35
C LEU A 62 33.45 31.70 0.51
N THR A 63 34.49 32.10 -0.22
CA THR A 63 35.13 33.42 -0.08
C THR A 63 34.30 34.60 -0.60
N LYS A 64 33.52 34.42 -1.67
CA LYS A 64 32.78 35.55 -2.30
C LYS A 64 31.32 35.68 -1.87
N GLU A 65 30.75 34.67 -1.22
CA GLU A 65 29.35 34.68 -0.82
C GLU A 65 29.23 34.43 0.68
N LEU A 66 29.62 33.23 1.15
CA LEU A 66 29.43 32.85 2.55
C LEU A 66 30.22 33.74 3.52
N ASP A 67 31.50 34.00 3.24
CA ASP A 67 32.34 34.88 4.05
C ASP A 67 31.88 36.35 4.00
N CYS A 68 31.20 36.75 2.92
CA CYS A 68 30.61 38.08 2.78
C CYS A 68 29.20 38.19 3.39
N GLY A 69 28.70 37.15 4.06
CA GLY A 69 27.36 37.13 4.66
C GLY A 69 26.20 37.01 3.66
N SER A 70 26.49 36.63 2.41
CA SER A 70 25.50 36.47 1.35
C SER A 70 25.06 35.02 1.21
N VAL A 71 23.75 34.79 1.04
CA VAL A 71 23.18 33.45 0.87
C VAL A 71 23.42 32.95 -0.56
N PRO A 72 24.18 31.85 -0.76
CA PRO A 72 24.38 31.29 -2.09
C PRO A 72 23.08 30.75 -2.68
N ASN A 73 23.02 30.67 -4.01
CA ASN A 73 21.87 30.07 -4.68
C ASN A 73 21.70 28.57 -4.36
N SER A 74 20.52 28.02 -4.65
CA SER A 74 20.17 26.62 -4.34
C SER A 74 21.16 25.59 -4.91
N LYS A 75 21.70 25.80 -6.12
CA LYS A 75 22.70 24.88 -6.71
C LYS A 75 23.99 24.84 -5.89
N LYS A 76 24.45 26.00 -5.40
CA LYS A 76 25.64 26.10 -4.56
C LYS A 76 25.42 25.51 -3.17
N LEU A 77 24.25 25.73 -2.56
CA LEU A 77 23.88 25.10 -1.28
C LEU A 77 23.79 23.57 -1.39
N LEU A 78 23.27 23.05 -2.51
CA LEU A 78 23.30 21.62 -2.81
C LEU A 78 24.73 21.08 -2.93
N HIS A 79 25.63 21.84 -3.57
CA HIS A 79 27.03 21.46 -3.68
C HIS A 79 27.73 21.45 -2.32
N MET A 80 27.51 22.47 -1.51
CA MET A 80 27.98 22.55 -0.12
C MET A 80 27.51 21.34 0.69
N ASN A 81 26.21 21.06 0.65
CA ASN A 81 25.62 19.92 1.35
C ASN A 81 26.23 18.59 0.90
N ARG A 82 26.52 18.41 -0.39
CA ARG A 82 27.21 17.23 -0.90
C ARG A 82 28.60 17.08 -0.30
N ILE A 83 29.41 18.14 -0.29
CA ILE A 83 30.76 18.12 0.28
C ILE A 83 30.71 17.73 1.77
N LEU A 84 29.84 18.37 2.54
CA LEU A 84 29.75 18.15 3.99
C LEU A 84 29.22 16.76 4.32
N THR A 85 28.15 16.30 3.66
CA THR A 85 27.61 14.96 3.92
C THR A 85 28.52 13.85 3.44
N ASP A 86 29.26 14.04 2.35
CA ASP A 86 30.27 13.09 1.89
C ASP A 86 31.42 13.01 2.90
N HIS A 87 31.87 14.14 3.46
CA HIS A 87 32.93 14.16 4.48
C HIS A 87 32.49 13.56 5.82
N PHE A 88 31.39 14.06 6.39
CA PHE A 88 30.97 13.67 7.74
C PHE A 88 30.26 12.32 7.80
N PHE A 89 29.63 11.87 6.71
CA PHE A 89 28.85 10.63 6.70
C PHE A 89 29.32 9.60 5.66
N GLY A 90 30.20 9.95 4.73
CA GLY A 90 30.65 9.03 3.67
C GLY A 90 31.27 7.75 4.24
N ASP A 91 32.33 7.88 5.03
CA ASP A 91 33.01 6.73 5.62
C ASP A 91 32.10 5.92 6.53
N MET A 92 31.27 6.60 7.32
CA MET A 92 30.27 5.97 8.18
C MET A 92 29.29 5.09 7.38
N ILE A 93 28.80 5.59 6.25
CA ILE A 93 27.80 4.92 5.40
C ILE A 93 28.43 3.80 4.57
N PHE A 94 29.58 4.04 3.94
CA PHE A 94 30.18 3.14 2.97
C PHE A 94 31.15 2.12 3.58
N HIS A 95 31.87 2.49 4.64
CA HIS A 95 32.86 1.63 5.29
C HIS A 95 32.40 1.18 6.69
N GLY A 96 31.82 2.07 7.48
CA GLY A 96 31.32 1.78 8.83
C GLY A 96 29.98 1.04 8.88
N LYS A 97 29.35 0.77 7.72
CA LYS A 97 28.05 0.09 7.56
C LYS A 97 26.95 0.64 8.48
N ARG A 98 27.02 1.92 8.86
CA ARG A 98 26.09 2.60 9.75
C ARG A 98 25.50 3.82 9.07
N TYR A 99 24.20 4.05 9.24
CA TYR A 99 23.57 5.27 8.77
C TYR A 99 23.57 6.33 9.86
N PRO A 100 23.76 7.62 9.50
CA PRO A 100 23.69 8.71 10.46
C PRO A 100 22.28 8.78 11.04
N SER A 101 22.23 8.93 12.35
CA SER A 101 21.04 9.11 13.18
C SER A 101 20.37 10.47 12.94
N ARG A 102 19.16 10.64 13.48
CA ARG A 102 18.46 11.92 13.47
C ARG A 102 19.29 13.02 14.15
N GLN A 103 19.91 12.71 15.28
CA GLN A 103 20.70 13.68 16.05
C GLN A 103 21.95 14.11 15.30
N GLU A 104 22.67 13.19 14.66
CA GLU A 104 23.89 13.52 13.89
C GLU A 104 23.58 14.43 12.68
N LYS A 105 22.47 14.19 11.98
CA LYS A 105 22.03 15.06 10.87
C LYS A 105 21.63 16.44 11.35
N GLN A 106 20.89 16.51 12.45
CA GLN A 106 20.50 17.75 13.10
C GLN A 106 21.73 18.54 13.55
N GLN A 107 22.70 17.89 14.18
CA GLN A 107 23.95 18.51 14.63
C GLN A 107 24.75 19.09 13.45
N LEU A 108 24.86 18.37 12.33
CA LEU A 108 25.50 18.92 11.14
C LEU A 108 24.75 20.16 10.61
N ALA A 109 23.42 20.13 10.61
CA ALA A 109 22.61 21.27 10.19
C ALA A 109 22.82 22.50 11.09
N VAL A 110 22.90 22.30 12.41
CA VAL A 110 23.19 23.35 13.39
C VAL A 110 24.61 23.90 13.22
N ARG A 111 25.63 23.04 13.06
CA ARG A 111 27.03 23.47 12.82
C ARG A 111 27.19 24.31 11.56
N ILE A 112 26.42 24.03 10.50
CA ILE A 112 26.41 24.86 9.29
C ILE A 112 25.94 26.28 9.61
N LEU A 113 24.92 26.43 10.46
CA LEU A 113 24.40 27.74 10.86
C LEU A 113 25.26 28.45 11.90
N GLU A 114 25.98 27.71 12.74
CA GLU A 114 26.97 28.28 13.65
C GLU A 114 28.12 28.92 12.85
N GLU A 115 28.60 28.24 11.81
CA GLU A 115 29.66 28.77 10.93
C GLU A 115 29.14 29.90 10.02
N PHE A 116 27.92 29.77 9.48
CA PHE A 116 27.33 30.74 8.56
C PHE A 116 25.95 31.20 9.05
N PRO A 117 25.87 32.12 10.04
CA PRO A 117 24.61 32.51 10.68
C PRO A 117 23.56 33.11 9.74
N HIS A 118 23.99 33.78 8.67
CA HIS A 118 23.09 34.38 7.67
C HIS A 118 22.28 33.33 6.90
N LEU A 119 22.70 32.06 6.87
CA LEU A 119 21.95 30.97 6.24
C LEU A 119 20.64 30.63 6.97
N LYS A 120 20.40 31.14 8.19
CA LYS A 120 19.10 31.05 8.88
C LYS A 120 17.95 31.64 8.03
N ASN A 121 18.26 32.57 7.13
CA ASN A 121 17.31 33.16 6.19
C ASN A 121 16.80 32.17 5.13
N THR A 122 17.42 30.99 5.01
CA THR A 122 16.96 29.93 4.11
C THR A 122 15.84 29.06 4.69
N ARG A 123 15.42 29.31 5.94
CA ARG A 123 14.36 28.55 6.61
C ARG A 123 13.13 28.38 5.72
N VAL A 124 12.53 27.18 5.78
CA VAL A 124 11.45 26.79 4.86
C VAL A 124 10.17 27.61 5.09
N SER A 125 9.87 27.97 6.33
CA SER A 125 8.76 28.83 6.71
C SER A 125 9.09 29.60 7.99
N GLU A 126 8.27 30.60 8.34
CA GLU A 126 8.49 31.41 9.55
C GLU A 126 8.41 30.60 10.86
N ASN A 127 7.57 29.57 10.87
CA ASN A 127 7.37 28.68 12.01
C ASN A 127 8.34 27.47 12.02
N ALA A 128 9.20 27.34 11.01
CA ALA A 128 10.15 26.26 10.94
C ALA A 128 11.41 26.57 11.78
N PRO A 129 12.09 25.54 12.32
CA PRO A 129 13.41 25.71 12.92
C PRO A 129 14.40 26.37 11.96
N ALA A 130 15.39 27.08 12.49
CA ALA A 130 16.32 27.88 11.69
C ALA A 130 17.11 27.02 10.67
N GLU A 131 17.40 25.78 11.05
CA GLU A 131 18.13 24.78 10.27
C GLU A 131 17.26 23.96 9.32
N SER A 132 15.95 24.23 9.27
CA SER A 132 14.95 23.45 8.52
C SER A 132 15.27 23.25 7.04
N TYR A 133 15.99 24.18 6.42
CA TYR A 133 16.45 24.04 5.03
C TYR A 133 17.44 22.88 4.86
N PHE A 134 18.34 22.71 5.82
CA PHE A 134 19.37 21.66 5.80
C PHE A 134 18.85 20.35 6.39
N PHE A 135 18.11 20.41 7.49
CA PHE A 135 17.44 19.25 8.08
C PHE A 135 16.22 19.68 8.90
N TRP A 136 15.07 19.07 8.62
CA TRP A 136 13.85 19.28 9.39
C TRP A 136 13.21 17.96 9.76
N ILE A 137 13.09 17.76 11.08
CA ILE A 137 12.46 16.58 11.64
C ILE A 137 11.00 16.51 11.22
N HIS A 138 10.64 15.43 10.51
CA HIS A 138 9.29 15.12 10.06
C HIS A 138 8.65 16.22 9.19
N GLY A 139 9.46 17.14 8.63
CA GLY A 139 8.96 18.30 7.90
C GLY A 139 7.98 19.15 8.70
N GLY A 140 8.10 19.20 10.03
CA GLY A 140 7.19 19.94 10.91
C GLY A 140 5.91 19.22 11.30
N LEU A 141 5.76 17.96 10.90
CA LEU A 141 4.64 17.11 11.31
C LEU A 141 4.95 16.33 12.59
N VAL A 142 3.92 15.85 13.29
CA VAL A 142 4.08 15.01 14.50
C VAL A 142 4.80 13.69 14.16
N THR A 143 4.53 13.13 12.98
CA THR A 143 5.12 11.89 12.48
C THR A 143 5.39 12.01 10.98
N GLY A 144 6.37 11.27 10.46
CA GLY A 144 6.58 11.16 9.01
C GLY A 144 8.05 11.13 8.59
N CYS A 145 8.32 11.37 7.32
CA CYS A 145 9.70 11.45 6.81
C CYS A 145 10.36 12.76 7.22
N HIS A 146 11.63 12.70 7.64
CA HIS A 146 12.43 13.91 7.76
C HIS A 146 12.68 14.55 6.38
N THR A 147 12.95 15.84 6.36
CA THR A 147 13.15 16.62 5.14
C THR A 147 14.42 17.46 5.25
N GLY A 148 14.78 18.18 4.17
CA GLY A 148 15.99 19.00 4.09
C GLY A 148 17.09 18.40 3.20
N LEU A 149 18.11 19.21 2.91
CA LEU A 149 19.20 18.83 2.02
C LEU A 149 20.01 17.63 2.53
N ILE A 150 20.28 17.58 3.84
CA ILE A 150 21.08 16.52 4.47
C ILE A 150 20.33 15.18 4.37
N GLU A 151 19.04 15.14 4.73
CA GLU A 151 18.25 13.90 4.63
C GLU A 151 18.20 13.40 3.18
N THR A 152 17.95 14.31 2.23
CA THR A 152 17.86 13.96 0.81
C THR A 152 19.16 13.37 0.29
N ARG A 153 20.32 13.97 0.64
CA ARG A 153 21.63 13.47 0.20
C ARG A 153 21.97 12.14 0.86
N VAL A 154 21.80 12.01 2.18
CA VAL A 154 22.00 10.74 2.89
C VAL A 154 21.11 9.64 2.31
N ALA A 155 19.85 9.94 2.02
CA ALA A 155 18.93 8.98 1.39
C ALA A 155 19.40 8.50 0.01
N ASN A 156 20.07 9.38 -0.75
CA ASN A 156 20.69 9.02 -2.02
C ASN A 156 21.98 8.20 -1.84
N MET A 157 22.86 8.57 -0.91
CA MET A 157 24.08 7.80 -0.60
C MET A 157 23.78 6.36 -0.19
N ARG A 158 22.67 6.13 0.54
CA ARG A 158 22.19 4.78 0.89
C ARG A 158 21.90 3.89 -0.33
N LYS A 159 21.61 4.47 -1.50
CA LYS A 159 21.37 3.73 -2.75
C LYS A 159 22.67 3.24 -3.39
N ASP A 160 23.79 3.88 -3.05
CA ASP A 160 25.12 3.54 -3.59
C ASP A 160 25.82 2.46 -2.74
N VAL A 161 25.33 2.21 -1.51
CA VAL A 161 25.79 1.10 -0.66
C VAL A 161 25.43 -0.25 -1.32
N PRO A 162 26.33 -1.26 -1.33
CA PRO A 162 26.03 -2.57 -1.86
C PRO A 162 24.79 -3.21 -1.21
N PRO A 163 23.93 -3.94 -1.95
CA PRO A 163 22.66 -4.47 -1.42
C PRO A 163 22.80 -5.30 -0.14
N GLU A 164 23.87 -6.07 -0.04
CA GLU A 164 24.25 -6.86 1.13
C GLU A 164 24.53 -5.99 2.35
N ASP A 165 25.16 -4.83 2.20
CA ASP A 165 25.51 -3.98 3.34
C ASP A 165 24.41 -2.96 3.69
N ARG A 166 23.31 -2.92 2.94
CA ARG A 166 22.17 -2.05 3.27
C ARG A 166 21.49 -2.52 4.55
N LYS A 167 21.36 -1.60 5.51
CA LYS A 167 20.56 -1.81 6.74
C LYS A 167 19.11 -2.17 6.42
N PHE A 168 18.58 -1.64 5.31
CA PHE A 168 17.25 -1.96 4.80
C PHE A 168 17.39 -2.66 3.46
N ARG A 169 17.29 -3.99 3.47
CA ARG A 169 17.24 -4.80 2.25
C ARG A 169 15.79 -4.88 1.79
N ARG A 170 15.55 -4.62 0.50
CA ARG A 170 14.30 -5.09 -0.12
C ARG A 170 14.39 -6.62 -0.16
N GLY A 171 13.32 -7.31 0.22
CA GLY A 171 13.26 -8.76 0.08
C GLY A 171 13.65 -9.15 -1.35
N LYS A 172 14.63 -10.06 -1.50
CA LYS A 172 14.94 -10.62 -2.81
C LYS A 172 13.66 -11.29 -3.31
N LYS A 173 13.32 -11.09 -4.59
CA LYS A 173 12.21 -11.84 -5.19
C LYS A 173 12.49 -13.32 -5.02
N LYS A 174 11.51 -14.07 -4.51
CA LYS A 174 11.59 -15.53 -4.40
C LYS A 174 11.92 -16.09 -5.80
N HIS A 175 13.00 -16.84 -5.92
CA HIS A 175 13.32 -17.55 -7.14
C HIS A 175 12.35 -18.73 -7.25
N ILE A 176 11.50 -18.72 -8.27
CA ILE A 176 10.49 -19.75 -8.47
C ILE A 176 10.92 -20.64 -9.63
N VAL A 177 11.01 -21.94 -9.36
CA VAL A 177 11.35 -22.94 -10.36
C VAL A 177 10.05 -23.46 -10.97
N VAL A 178 9.86 -23.20 -12.27
CA VAL A 178 8.73 -23.76 -13.02
C VAL A 178 9.21 -24.97 -13.80
N THR A 179 8.66 -26.14 -13.50
CA THR A 179 8.93 -27.40 -14.19
C THR A 179 7.91 -27.63 -15.31
N ASP A 180 8.23 -28.53 -16.24
CA ASP A 180 7.29 -28.97 -17.28
C ASP A 180 6.04 -29.64 -16.69
N ASP A 181 6.17 -30.30 -15.54
CA ASP A 181 5.04 -30.89 -14.80
C ASP A 181 4.01 -29.82 -14.40
N HIS A 182 4.45 -28.64 -13.94
CA HIS A 182 3.51 -27.56 -13.63
C HIS A 182 2.73 -27.11 -14.88
N ILE A 183 3.38 -27.07 -16.04
CA ILE A 183 2.74 -26.68 -17.31
C ILE A 183 1.73 -27.75 -17.73
N ASN A 184 2.10 -29.02 -17.63
CA ASN A 184 1.24 -30.15 -17.96
C ASN A 184 0.01 -30.23 -17.06
N ILE A 185 0.18 -30.05 -15.74
CA ILE A 185 -0.94 -30.02 -14.79
C ILE A 185 -1.85 -28.82 -15.09
N ALA A 186 -1.29 -27.63 -15.36
CA ALA A 186 -2.08 -26.44 -15.69
C ALA A 186 -2.92 -26.65 -16.97
N ALA A 187 -2.33 -27.26 -18.01
CA ALA A 187 -3.06 -27.62 -19.23
C ALA A 187 -4.17 -28.65 -18.96
N HIS A 188 -3.88 -29.66 -18.14
CA HIS A 188 -4.86 -30.69 -17.78
C HIS A 188 -6.04 -30.11 -17.02
N ILE A 189 -5.81 -29.34 -15.95
CA ILE A 189 -6.91 -28.75 -15.18
C ILE A 189 -7.68 -27.72 -16.00
N SER A 190 -7.02 -26.96 -16.87
CA SER A 190 -7.67 -25.99 -17.76
C SER A 190 -8.70 -26.65 -18.70
N ALA A 191 -8.46 -27.91 -19.09
CA ALA A 191 -9.39 -28.69 -19.93
C ALA A 191 -10.59 -29.28 -19.17
N LEU A 192 -10.54 -29.34 -17.83
CA LEU A 192 -11.65 -29.87 -17.02
C LEU A 192 -12.81 -28.87 -16.97
N SER A 193 -14.04 -29.36 -17.11
CA SER A 193 -15.23 -28.54 -16.88
C SER A 193 -15.42 -28.27 -15.38
N PRO A 194 -15.80 -27.03 -14.98
CA PRO A 194 -15.95 -26.64 -13.58
C PRO A 194 -17.25 -27.17 -12.96
N THR A 195 -17.35 -28.49 -12.81
CA THR A 195 -18.49 -29.18 -12.18
C THR A 195 -18.20 -29.50 -10.71
N PRO A 196 -19.21 -29.80 -9.88
CA PRO A 196 -19.00 -30.26 -8.51
C PRO A 196 -18.12 -31.51 -8.42
N THR A 197 -18.26 -32.44 -9.36
CA THR A 197 -17.45 -33.68 -9.42
C THR A 197 -15.97 -33.39 -9.63
N ASN A 198 -15.65 -32.39 -10.47
CA ASN A 198 -14.27 -32.02 -10.77
C ASN A 198 -13.68 -31.02 -9.77
N ALA A 199 -14.48 -30.45 -8.87
CA ALA A 199 -14.07 -29.34 -8.01
C ALA A 199 -12.83 -29.66 -7.17
N LYS A 200 -12.76 -30.87 -6.60
CA LYS A 200 -11.60 -31.30 -5.82
C LYS A 200 -10.34 -31.42 -6.68
N ALA A 201 -10.43 -32.11 -7.82
CA ALA A 201 -9.30 -32.28 -8.73
C ALA A 201 -8.77 -30.94 -9.27
N ILE A 202 -9.67 -30.01 -9.58
CA ILE A 202 -9.31 -28.64 -9.99
C ILE A 202 -8.64 -27.90 -8.84
N ALA A 203 -9.20 -27.91 -7.63
CA ALA A 203 -8.62 -27.23 -6.47
C ALA A 203 -7.22 -27.77 -6.14
N ASP A 204 -7.05 -29.10 -6.13
CA ASP A 204 -5.78 -29.76 -5.86
C ASP A 204 -4.74 -29.46 -6.96
N GLY A 205 -5.16 -29.45 -8.23
CA GLY A 205 -4.28 -29.09 -9.33
C GLY A 205 -3.90 -27.60 -9.33
N MET A 206 -4.84 -26.70 -9.02
CA MET A 206 -4.58 -25.26 -8.81
C MET A 206 -3.57 -25.02 -7.67
N ALA A 207 -3.60 -25.86 -6.63
CA ALA A 207 -2.61 -25.83 -5.55
C ALA A 207 -1.22 -26.29 -6.04
N GLN A 208 -1.16 -27.38 -6.82
CA GLN A 208 0.09 -27.92 -7.36
C GLN A 208 0.79 -26.96 -8.32
N VAL A 209 0.03 -26.18 -9.09
CA VAL A 209 0.60 -25.20 -10.05
C VAL A 209 0.80 -23.81 -9.44
N HIS A 210 0.80 -23.70 -8.10
CA HIS A 210 0.98 -22.42 -7.41
C HIS A 210 2.29 -21.72 -7.79
N ASP A 211 3.39 -22.46 -7.94
CA ASP A 211 4.69 -21.91 -8.37
C ASP A 211 4.62 -21.34 -9.80
N LEU A 212 3.96 -22.03 -10.73
CA LEU A 212 3.72 -21.49 -12.08
C LEU A 212 2.93 -20.18 -12.00
N TYR A 213 1.86 -20.15 -11.23
CA TYR A 213 1.05 -18.95 -11.00
C TYR A 213 1.86 -17.80 -10.38
N GLU A 214 2.62 -18.05 -9.31
CA GLU A 214 3.46 -17.04 -8.66
C GLU A 214 4.52 -16.50 -9.64
N SER A 215 5.08 -17.35 -10.51
CA SER A 215 6.01 -16.92 -11.55
C SER A 215 5.36 -15.95 -12.55
N MET A 216 4.10 -16.19 -12.92
CA MET A 216 3.33 -15.33 -13.82
C MET A 216 3.04 -13.97 -13.18
N LEU A 217 2.79 -13.94 -11.87
CA LEU A 217 2.63 -12.70 -11.10
C LEU A 217 3.92 -11.86 -11.07
N GLN A 218 5.10 -12.50 -11.01
CA GLN A 218 6.38 -11.81 -10.97
C GLN A 218 6.79 -11.20 -12.31
N LYS A 219 6.28 -11.71 -13.44
CA LYS A 219 6.53 -11.18 -14.79
C LYS A 219 5.89 -9.80 -14.96
N LYS A 220 6.64 -8.87 -15.56
CA LYS A 220 6.11 -7.56 -15.98
C LYS A 220 5.52 -7.71 -17.38
N ALA A 221 4.25 -8.11 -17.46
CA ALA A 221 3.50 -8.18 -18.71
C ALA A 221 2.30 -7.22 -18.62
N GLU A 222 2.03 -6.49 -19.69
CA GLU A 222 0.85 -5.60 -19.78
C GLU A 222 -0.46 -6.39 -19.72
N SER A 223 -0.48 -7.59 -20.32
CA SER A 223 -1.62 -8.52 -20.33
C SER A 223 -1.59 -9.55 -19.20
N LYS A 224 -1.01 -9.22 -18.02
CA LYS A 224 -0.83 -10.18 -16.92
C LYS A 224 -2.11 -10.88 -16.51
N PHE A 225 -3.18 -10.13 -16.30
CA PHE A 225 -4.50 -10.67 -15.93
C PHE A 225 -4.96 -11.72 -16.96
N HIS A 226 -5.00 -11.33 -18.24
CA HIS A 226 -5.41 -12.18 -19.34
C HIS A 226 -4.56 -13.45 -19.46
N ASN A 227 -3.24 -13.34 -19.27
CA ASN A 227 -2.35 -14.50 -19.31
C ASN A 227 -2.64 -15.48 -18.17
N ILE A 228 -2.89 -14.98 -16.96
CA ILE A 228 -3.26 -15.79 -15.79
C ILE A 228 -4.58 -16.51 -16.06
N ILE A 229 -5.63 -15.78 -16.47
CA ILE A 229 -6.94 -16.37 -16.75
C ILE A 229 -6.88 -17.39 -17.90
N LYS A 230 -6.11 -17.11 -18.96
CA LYS A 230 -5.94 -18.06 -20.07
C LYS A 230 -5.28 -19.38 -19.62
N THR A 231 -4.35 -19.30 -18.68
CA THR A 231 -3.60 -20.46 -18.19
C THR A 231 -4.39 -21.21 -17.10
N LEU A 232 -5.09 -20.46 -16.25
CA LEU A 232 -5.80 -20.95 -15.08
C LEU A 232 -7.24 -20.38 -15.07
N PRO A 233 -8.11 -20.86 -15.97
CA PRO A 233 -9.46 -20.29 -16.16
C PRO A 233 -10.36 -20.48 -14.94
N HIS A 234 -10.07 -21.48 -14.10
CA HIS A 234 -10.86 -21.80 -12.90
C HIS A 234 -10.84 -20.73 -11.81
N PHE A 235 -9.97 -19.71 -11.93
CA PHE A 235 -10.10 -18.48 -11.15
C PHE A 235 -11.47 -17.78 -11.33
N LEU A 236 -12.14 -18.01 -12.46
CA LEU A 236 -13.47 -17.48 -12.77
C LEU A 236 -14.61 -18.42 -12.37
N SER A 237 -14.29 -19.60 -11.81
CA SER A 237 -15.24 -20.64 -11.44
C SER A 237 -15.49 -20.67 -9.93
N TYR A 238 -16.47 -21.47 -9.51
CA TYR A 238 -16.75 -21.76 -8.10
C TYR A 238 -16.95 -20.52 -7.22
N GLU A 239 -17.64 -19.51 -7.76
CA GLU A 239 -18.01 -18.28 -7.02
C GLU A 239 -16.83 -17.64 -6.28
N GLY A 240 -15.68 -17.55 -6.94
CA GLY A 240 -14.46 -16.92 -6.43
C GLY A 240 -13.68 -17.74 -5.40
N GLU A 241 -14.07 -18.99 -5.11
CA GLU A 241 -13.37 -19.84 -4.15
C GLU A 241 -11.88 -20.04 -4.53
N MET A 242 -11.59 -20.22 -5.81
CA MET A 242 -10.20 -20.37 -6.29
C MET A 242 -9.35 -19.11 -6.05
N ILE A 243 -9.97 -17.92 -6.06
CA ILE A 243 -9.30 -16.65 -5.74
C ILE A 243 -8.95 -16.61 -4.26
N LEU A 244 -9.88 -16.99 -3.37
CA LEU A 244 -9.64 -17.04 -1.93
C LEU A 244 -8.49 -18.00 -1.60
N GLN A 245 -8.54 -19.23 -2.13
CA GLN A 245 -7.48 -20.21 -1.90
C GLN A 245 -6.11 -19.74 -2.42
N ALA A 246 -6.05 -19.14 -3.60
CA ALA A 246 -4.80 -18.60 -4.11
C ALA A 246 -4.27 -17.43 -3.28
N TYR A 247 -5.14 -16.55 -2.81
CA TYR A 247 -4.76 -15.47 -1.90
C TYR A 247 -4.15 -16.02 -0.61
N ASN A 248 -4.75 -17.06 -0.04
CA ASN A 248 -4.29 -17.69 1.21
C ASN A 248 -2.97 -18.45 1.03
N ARG A 249 -2.65 -18.90 -0.19
CA ARG A 249 -1.31 -19.45 -0.51
C ARG A 249 -0.26 -18.35 -0.71
N LEU A 250 -0.67 -17.17 -1.19
CA LEU A 250 0.22 -16.02 -1.42
C LEU A 250 0.58 -15.26 -0.14
N ASN A 251 -0.24 -15.33 0.89
CA ASN A 251 -0.06 -14.60 2.13
C ASN A 251 -0.19 -15.56 3.31
N GLU A 252 0.71 -15.47 4.28
CA GLU A 252 0.53 -16.13 5.57
C GLU A 252 -0.68 -15.45 6.25
N GLU A 253 -1.85 -16.10 6.28
CA GLU A 253 -3.01 -15.53 6.97
C GLU A 253 -2.71 -15.49 8.49
N PRO A 254 -2.80 -14.33 9.14
CA PRO A 254 -2.70 -14.25 10.59
C PRO A 254 -3.91 -14.96 11.21
N ALA A 255 -3.67 -15.81 12.20
CA ALA A 255 -4.72 -16.55 12.90
C ALA A 255 -5.63 -15.65 13.77
N ASP A 256 -5.19 -14.42 14.10
CA ASP A 256 -5.89 -13.50 14.98
C ASP A 256 -6.15 -12.15 14.30
N GLY A 257 -7.37 -11.65 14.41
CA GLY A 257 -7.79 -10.34 13.91
C GLY A 257 -9.32 -10.19 13.84
N PRO A 258 -9.85 -8.95 13.76
CA PRO A 258 -11.26 -8.74 13.54
C PRO A 258 -11.68 -9.27 12.16
N SER A 259 -12.84 -9.92 12.10
CA SER A 259 -13.39 -10.42 10.83
C SER A 259 -13.69 -9.28 9.86
N LEU A 260 -13.69 -9.57 8.55
CA LEU A 260 -14.08 -8.59 7.53
C LEU A 260 -15.48 -8.02 7.80
N ASN A 261 -16.44 -8.88 8.16
CA ASN A 261 -17.80 -8.47 8.51
C ASN A 261 -17.82 -7.46 9.66
N THR A 262 -17.00 -7.67 10.69
CA THR A 262 -16.86 -6.74 11.83
C THR A 262 -16.37 -5.38 11.36
N VAL A 263 -15.25 -5.33 10.62
CA VAL A 263 -14.65 -4.07 10.14
C VAL A 263 -15.59 -3.31 9.20
N LEU A 264 -16.27 -4.01 8.29
CA LEU A 264 -17.21 -3.36 7.37
C LEU A 264 -18.42 -2.81 8.14
N ARG A 265 -18.99 -3.55 9.11
CA ARG A 265 -20.10 -3.08 9.94
C ARG A 265 -19.72 -1.94 10.88
N MET A 266 -18.47 -1.84 11.32
CA MET A 266 -17.96 -0.66 12.06
C MET A 266 -18.13 0.64 11.25
N GLY A 267 -18.14 0.55 9.92
CA GLY A 267 -18.48 1.66 9.03
C GLY A 267 -19.85 2.29 9.31
N LEU A 268 -20.81 1.52 9.83
CA LEU A 268 -22.14 2.01 10.19
C LEU A 268 -22.09 3.04 11.32
N LEU A 269 -21.07 2.96 12.19
CA LEU A 269 -20.85 3.89 13.30
C LEU A 269 -20.21 5.20 12.84
N CYS A 270 -19.52 5.20 11.70
CA CYS A 270 -18.79 6.37 11.23
C CYS A 270 -19.70 7.47 10.64
N ASP A 271 -20.89 7.10 10.18
CA ASP A 271 -21.89 8.02 9.60
C ASP A 271 -23.28 7.41 9.76
N LYS A 272 -24.22 8.12 10.40
CA LYS A 272 -25.57 7.60 10.67
C LYS A 272 -26.53 7.75 9.49
N THR A 273 -26.29 8.68 8.57
CA THR A 273 -27.30 9.11 7.57
C THR A 273 -26.99 8.65 6.15
N SER A 274 -25.72 8.48 5.79
CA SER A 274 -25.36 8.09 4.43
C SER A 274 -25.77 6.68 4.06
N SER A 275 -26.19 6.50 2.80
CA SER A 275 -26.52 5.20 2.20
C SER A 275 -27.55 4.41 3.00
N SER A 276 -28.43 5.08 3.74
CA SER A 276 -29.46 4.44 4.58
C SER A 276 -30.47 3.66 3.74
N GLU A 277 -30.60 4.02 2.47
CA GLU A 277 -31.39 3.34 1.45
C GLU A 277 -30.85 1.96 1.03
N VAL A 278 -29.56 1.70 1.24
CA VAL A 278 -28.92 0.40 0.95
C VAL A 278 -29.37 -0.63 1.96
N GLU A 279 -30.04 -1.70 1.54
CA GLU A 279 -30.60 -2.73 2.42
C GLU A 279 -29.51 -3.57 3.12
N ASP A 280 -28.41 -3.86 2.43
CA ASP A 280 -27.32 -4.66 2.97
C ASP A 280 -26.42 -3.85 3.90
N ASP A 281 -26.39 -4.22 5.19
CA ASP A 281 -25.59 -3.56 6.23
C ASP A 281 -24.08 -3.56 5.94
N VAL A 282 -23.57 -4.60 5.29
CA VAL A 282 -22.14 -4.75 4.99
C VAL A 282 -21.75 -3.81 3.86
N ILE A 283 -22.55 -3.78 2.79
CA ILE A 283 -22.37 -2.81 1.69
C ILE A 283 -22.56 -1.39 2.22
N ARG A 284 -23.58 -1.15 3.02
CA ARG A 284 -23.83 0.15 3.66
C ARG A 284 -22.65 0.60 4.51
N GLY A 285 -22.10 -0.30 5.34
CA GLY A 285 -20.92 -0.04 6.14
C GLY A 285 -19.67 0.27 5.30
N ALA A 286 -19.43 -0.51 4.24
CA ALA A 286 -18.33 -0.28 3.30
C ALA A 286 -18.42 1.10 2.61
N LEU A 287 -19.62 1.50 2.18
CA LEU A 287 -19.86 2.81 1.56
C LEU A 287 -19.62 3.97 2.54
N ARG A 288 -20.02 3.80 3.81
CA ARG A 288 -19.76 4.80 4.87
C ARG A 288 -18.27 4.93 5.19
N LEU A 289 -17.54 3.81 5.24
CA LEU A 289 -16.07 3.81 5.34
C LEU A 289 -15.45 4.56 4.16
N LEU A 290 -15.89 4.25 2.94
CA LEU A 290 -15.39 4.91 1.72
C LEU A 290 -15.59 6.42 1.79
N LYS A 291 -16.77 6.88 2.23
CA LYS A 291 -17.10 8.29 2.39
C LYS A 291 -16.18 8.98 3.41
N VAL A 292 -16.03 8.39 4.59
CA VAL A 292 -15.22 8.95 5.70
C VAL A 292 -13.74 8.96 5.36
N LEU A 293 -13.27 7.96 4.64
CA LEU A 293 -11.88 7.87 4.19
C LEU A 293 -11.60 8.76 2.97
N SER A 294 -12.60 9.15 2.18
CA SER A 294 -12.39 9.92 0.95
C SER A 294 -11.95 11.36 1.21
N ASN A 295 -10.97 11.84 0.43
CA ASN A 295 -10.59 13.25 0.43
C ASN A 295 -11.53 14.03 -0.51
N LYS A 296 -12.01 15.20 -0.06
CA LYS A 296 -12.65 16.20 -0.93
C LYS A 296 -11.72 16.49 -2.13
N GLY A 297 -12.18 16.29 -3.37
CA GLY A 297 -11.44 16.77 -4.56
C GLY A 297 -11.27 15.81 -5.75
N VAL A 298 -11.79 14.58 -5.73
CA VAL A 298 -11.79 13.74 -6.96
C VAL A 298 -12.92 14.21 -7.87
N LYS A 299 -12.56 14.69 -9.07
CA LYS A 299 -13.52 15.08 -10.11
C LYS A 299 -14.28 13.83 -10.57
N ARG A 300 -15.61 13.89 -10.42
CA ARG A 300 -16.54 12.84 -10.86
C ARG A 300 -16.39 12.64 -12.37
N SER A 301 -16.15 11.41 -12.79
CA SER A 301 -16.26 11.02 -14.19
C SER A 301 -17.73 11.01 -14.59
N SER A 302 -18.02 11.56 -15.76
CA SER A 302 -19.35 11.85 -16.30
C SER A 302 -20.06 10.63 -16.91
N SER A 303 -19.95 9.44 -16.29
CA SER A 303 -20.55 8.20 -16.82
C SER A 303 -22.03 8.03 -16.47
N LEU A 304 -22.60 8.89 -15.63
CA LEU A 304 -23.94 8.74 -15.06
C LEU A 304 -24.68 10.08 -15.07
N GLN A 305 -25.21 10.48 -16.23
CA GLN A 305 -25.91 11.77 -16.40
C GLN A 305 -27.25 11.85 -15.63
N ASN A 306 -27.82 10.70 -15.22
CA ASN A 306 -29.10 10.62 -14.48
C ASN A 306 -29.01 9.88 -13.13
N ALA A 307 -27.81 9.57 -12.63
CA ALA A 307 -27.71 8.87 -11.35
C ALA A 307 -27.96 9.80 -10.16
N THR A 308 -28.64 9.27 -9.16
CA THR A 308 -28.79 9.94 -7.88
C THR A 308 -27.46 10.10 -7.16
N LEU A 309 -27.42 11.01 -6.19
CA LEU A 309 -26.23 11.23 -5.36
C LEU A 309 -25.77 9.95 -4.62
N GLY A 310 -26.70 9.08 -4.22
CA GLY A 310 -26.38 7.80 -3.56
C GLY A 310 -25.68 6.82 -4.51
N GLU A 311 -26.16 6.71 -5.76
CA GLU A 311 -25.54 5.87 -6.78
C GLU A 311 -24.16 6.39 -7.18
N LEU A 312 -24.02 7.71 -7.37
CA LEU A 312 -22.72 8.32 -7.66
C LEU A 312 -21.71 8.13 -6.52
N ALA A 313 -22.18 8.05 -5.27
CA ALA A 313 -21.32 7.78 -4.12
C ALA A 313 -20.93 6.31 -4.01
N ALA A 314 -21.79 5.39 -4.48
CA ALA A 314 -21.58 3.95 -4.43
C ALA A 314 -20.82 3.38 -5.63
N GLU A 315 -20.91 4.04 -6.79
CA GLU A 315 -20.36 3.60 -8.09
C GLU A 315 -18.90 3.14 -8.06
N PRO A 316 -17.98 3.74 -7.28
CA PRO A 316 -16.60 3.26 -7.20
C PRO A 316 -16.47 1.86 -6.61
N LEU A 317 -17.45 1.41 -5.81
CA LEU A 317 -17.46 0.11 -5.15
C LEU A 317 -18.45 -0.84 -5.81
N ILE A 318 -19.71 -0.43 -5.95
CA ILE A 318 -20.83 -1.31 -6.33
C ILE A 318 -21.84 -0.61 -7.25
N ARG A 319 -22.41 -1.37 -8.18
CA ARG A 319 -23.49 -0.95 -9.07
C ARG A 319 -24.65 -1.94 -8.98
N TRP A 320 -25.88 -1.46 -8.99
CA TRP A 320 -27.07 -2.31 -9.05
C TRP A 320 -27.54 -2.43 -10.50
N ILE A 321 -27.89 -3.65 -10.91
CA ILE A 321 -28.51 -3.92 -12.20
C ILE A 321 -29.77 -4.76 -11.98
N THR A 322 -30.83 -4.41 -12.71
CA THR A 322 -32.08 -5.16 -12.74
C THR A 322 -32.31 -5.71 -14.14
N PHE A 323 -32.86 -6.92 -14.20
CA PHE A 323 -33.43 -7.48 -15.42
C PHE A 323 -34.94 -7.56 -15.17
N THR A 324 -35.76 -6.80 -15.90
CA THR A 324 -37.23 -6.88 -15.76
C THR A 324 -37.86 -7.58 -16.93
N GLU A 325 -38.99 -8.23 -16.68
CA GLU A 325 -39.93 -8.66 -17.70
C GLU A 325 -40.65 -7.45 -18.31
N THR A 326 -40.31 -7.07 -19.53
CA THR A 326 -41.24 -6.29 -20.36
C THR A 326 -41.46 -7.02 -21.69
N GLN A 327 -42.72 -7.41 -21.91
CA GLN A 327 -43.22 -7.76 -23.24
C GLN A 327 -43.03 -6.56 -24.18
N PRO A 328 -42.72 -6.78 -25.48
CA PRO A 328 -42.60 -5.69 -26.43
C PRO A 328 -44.00 -5.12 -26.71
N GLY A 329 -44.31 -3.98 -26.09
CA GLY A 329 -45.58 -3.28 -26.29
C GLY A 329 -45.49 -1.81 -25.88
N PHE A 330 -45.40 -0.93 -26.88
CA PHE A 330 -45.79 0.48 -26.85
C PHE A 330 -45.18 1.38 -25.75
N ASP A 331 -43.99 1.92 -26.01
CA ASP A 331 -43.67 3.37 -26.10
C ASP A 331 -42.14 3.52 -26.15
N GLU A 332 -41.60 3.12 -27.29
CA GLU A 332 -40.18 3.12 -27.60
C GLU A 332 -39.76 4.54 -28.02
N LEU A 333 -39.64 5.50 -27.08
CA LEU A 333 -38.90 6.77 -27.27
C LEU A 333 -38.77 7.70 -26.04
N ALA A 334 -39.37 7.40 -24.87
CA ALA A 334 -39.42 8.37 -23.77
C ALA A 334 -38.72 7.98 -22.44
N ALA A 335 -38.11 6.80 -22.30
CA ALA A 335 -37.47 6.37 -21.05
C ALA A 335 -35.96 6.09 -21.18
N GLU A 336 -35.20 7.14 -20.83
CA GLU A 336 -33.89 7.20 -20.15
C GLU A 336 -32.65 6.37 -20.63
N PRO A 337 -31.46 7.00 -20.80
CA PRO A 337 -30.29 6.36 -21.40
C PRO A 337 -29.38 5.55 -20.43
N LEU A 338 -29.88 5.07 -19.28
CA LEU A 338 -29.01 4.51 -18.23
C LEU A 338 -29.40 3.15 -17.64
N ILE A 339 -30.54 2.57 -18.05
CA ILE A 339 -30.84 1.15 -17.90
C ILE A 339 -30.82 0.57 -19.30
N ARG A 340 -29.69 -0.01 -19.73
CA ARG A 340 -29.71 -0.86 -20.92
C ARG A 340 -30.52 -2.10 -20.54
N TRP A 341 -31.82 -2.07 -20.84
CA TRP A 341 -32.68 -3.24 -20.81
C TRP A 341 -32.07 -4.28 -21.74
N ILE A 342 -31.39 -5.28 -21.18
CA ILE A 342 -31.16 -6.52 -21.88
C ILE A 342 -32.36 -7.39 -21.53
N THR A 343 -33.27 -7.52 -22.49
CA THR A 343 -34.49 -8.31 -22.38
C THR A 343 -34.12 -9.78 -22.27
N PHE A 344 -34.06 -10.27 -21.04
CA PHE A 344 -34.25 -11.69 -20.77
C PHE A 344 -35.33 -11.80 -19.71
N THR A 345 -36.42 -12.47 -20.05
CA THR A 345 -37.54 -12.70 -19.12
C THR A 345 -37.11 -13.74 -18.11
N GLU A 346 -37.21 -13.39 -16.83
CA GLU A 346 -36.89 -14.20 -15.65
C GLU A 346 -37.60 -15.58 -15.65
N THR A 347 -38.67 -15.69 -16.44
CA THR A 347 -39.51 -16.88 -16.62
C THR A 347 -39.17 -17.78 -17.82
N GLN A 348 -38.17 -17.45 -18.65
CA GLN A 348 -37.77 -18.37 -19.73
C GLN A 348 -36.88 -19.51 -19.21
N PRO A 349 -37.20 -20.79 -19.54
CA PRO A 349 -36.27 -21.89 -19.32
C PRO A 349 -34.95 -21.58 -20.04
N GLY A 350 -33.85 -21.40 -19.30
CA GLY A 350 -32.54 -21.07 -19.86
C GLY A 350 -32.04 -19.64 -19.63
N PHE A 351 -32.68 -18.84 -18.76
CA PHE A 351 -32.07 -17.58 -18.29
C PHE A 351 -30.75 -17.87 -17.55
N ASP A 352 -29.66 -17.35 -18.08
CA ASP A 352 -28.34 -17.38 -17.46
C ASP A 352 -27.98 -15.95 -17.00
N GLU A 353 -28.17 -15.69 -15.70
CA GLU A 353 -27.87 -14.40 -15.07
C GLU A 353 -26.41 -13.99 -15.30
N LEU A 354 -25.47 -14.93 -15.25
CA LEU A 354 -24.05 -14.65 -15.50
C LEU A 354 -23.81 -14.23 -16.95
N LEU A 355 -24.50 -14.84 -17.92
CA LEU A 355 -24.44 -14.42 -19.32
C LEU A 355 -25.04 -13.02 -19.50
N ALA A 356 -26.17 -12.73 -18.87
CA ALA A 356 -26.80 -11.42 -18.91
C ALA A 356 -25.90 -10.32 -18.30
N VAL A 357 -25.24 -10.60 -17.16
CA VAL A 357 -24.25 -9.69 -16.58
C VAL A 357 -23.07 -9.49 -17.53
N LYS A 358 -22.53 -10.55 -18.14
CA LYS A 358 -21.43 -10.44 -19.11
C LYS A 358 -21.79 -9.55 -20.31
N GLN A 359 -23.02 -9.65 -20.80
CA GLN A 359 -23.50 -8.85 -21.93
C GLN A 359 -23.80 -7.39 -21.55
N SER A 360 -24.21 -7.13 -20.30
CA SER A 360 -24.48 -5.76 -19.82
C SER A 360 -23.21 -4.94 -19.58
N GLN A 361 -22.05 -5.60 -19.45
CA GLN A 361 -20.76 -4.93 -19.30
C GLN A 361 -20.23 -4.42 -20.64
N THR A 362 -20.78 -3.30 -21.12
CA THR A 362 -20.39 -2.70 -22.40
C THR A 362 -19.37 -1.57 -22.30
N VAL A 363 -18.88 -1.22 -21.10
CA VAL A 363 -17.98 -0.07 -20.91
C VAL A 363 -16.71 -0.48 -20.15
N SER A 364 -15.57 -0.18 -20.77
CA SER A 364 -14.25 -0.21 -20.14
C SER A 364 -14.25 0.70 -18.90
N GLY A 365 -14.20 0.13 -17.70
CA GLY A 365 -14.21 0.86 -16.44
C GLY A 365 -13.18 0.33 -15.45
N GLU A 366 -12.91 1.10 -14.40
CA GLU A 366 -12.17 0.60 -13.25
C GLU A 366 -12.91 -0.61 -12.64
N PRO A 367 -12.19 -1.57 -12.03
CA PRO A 367 -12.81 -2.70 -11.35
C PRO A 367 -13.84 -2.28 -10.30
N HIS A 368 -15.00 -2.94 -10.30
CA HIS A 368 -16.12 -2.64 -9.41
C HIS A 368 -17.00 -3.89 -9.20
N MET A 369 -17.81 -3.88 -8.16
CA MET A 369 -18.82 -4.91 -7.87
C MET A 369 -20.14 -4.61 -8.57
N ILE A 370 -20.92 -5.65 -8.82
CA ILE A 370 -22.28 -5.61 -9.35
C ILE A 370 -23.17 -6.38 -8.38
N CYS A 371 -24.34 -5.83 -8.07
CA CYS A 371 -25.44 -6.52 -7.42
C CYS A 371 -26.59 -6.65 -8.42
N VAL A 372 -26.99 -7.88 -8.74
CA VAL A 372 -28.18 -8.15 -9.54
C VAL A 372 -29.37 -8.14 -8.60
N ALA A 373 -30.03 -6.99 -8.52
CA ALA A 373 -31.19 -6.76 -7.68
C ALA A 373 -31.84 -5.43 -8.06
N GLU A 374 -33.06 -5.22 -7.59
CA GLU A 374 -33.63 -3.89 -7.48
C GLU A 374 -32.67 -2.93 -6.79
N ARG A 375 -32.80 -1.66 -7.14
CA ARG A 375 -31.92 -0.62 -6.67
C ARG A 375 -31.82 -0.63 -5.14
N PHE A 376 -30.59 -0.67 -4.64
CA PHE A 376 -30.24 -0.71 -3.21
C PHE A 376 -30.70 -1.96 -2.45
N LYS A 377 -31.28 -2.95 -3.12
CA LYS A 377 -31.67 -4.24 -2.54
C LYS A 377 -30.52 -5.23 -2.56
N LYS A 378 -30.70 -6.31 -1.80
CA LYS A 378 -29.83 -7.48 -1.80
C LYS A 378 -30.09 -8.36 -3.02
N GLY A 379 -29.04 -8.99 -3.51
CA GLY A 379 -29.13 -9.98 -4.59
C GLY A 379 -27.81 -10.68 -4.82
N ASN A 380 -27.66 -11.26 -6.00
CA ASN A 380 -26.44 -11.95 -6.39
C ASN A 380 -25.35 -10.94 -6.72
N HIS A 381 -24.13 -11.24 -6.28
CA HIS A 381 -22.98 -10.38 -6.46
C HIS A 381 -22.04 -10.92 -7.51
N TYR A 382 -21.49 -9.99 -8.28
CA TYR A 382 -20.43 -10.21 -9.24
C TYR A 382 -19.38 -9.12 -9.04
N PHE A 383 -18.20 -9.29 -9.60
CA PHE A 383 -17.32 -8.15 -9.86
C PHE A 383 -16.77 -8.21 -11.27
N VAL A 384 -16.40 -7.03 -11.75
CA VAL A 384 -15.79 -6.82 -13.06
C VAL A 384 -14.34 -6.43 -12.84
N ILE A 385 -13.43 -7.16 -13.49
CA ILE A 385 -12.01 -6.81 -13.55
C ILE A 385 -11.51 -7.09 -14.96
N ASP A 386 -10.87 -6.10 -15.58
CA ASP A 386 -10.31 -6.24 -16.94
C ASP A 386 -11.31 -6.86 -17.95
N ARG A 387 -12.55 -6.36 -17.94
CA ARG A 387 -13.71 -6.81 -18.76
C ARG A 387 -14.17 -8.25 -18.50
N THR A 388 -13.68 -8.88 -17.46
CA THR A 388 -14.09 -10.23 -17.05
C THR A 388 -15.02 -10.14 -15.85
N VAL A 389 -16.15 -10.83 -15.94
CA VAL A 389 -17.14 -10.94 -14.86
C VAL A 389 -16.87 -12.20 -14.06
N VAL A 390 -16.79 -12.06 -12.73
CA VAL A 390 -16.60 -13.17 -11.80
C VAL A 390 -17.81 -13.25 -10.86
N PRO A 391 -18.51 -14.41 -10.79
CA PRO A 391 -19.58 -14.62 -9.83
C PRO A 391 -19.04 -14.74 -8.40
N CYS A 392 -19.79 -14.21 -7.42
CA CYS A 392 -19.43 -14.23 -6.00
C CYS A 392 -20.53 -14.80 -5.09
N GLY A 393 -21.67 -15.19 -5.66
CA GLY A 393 -22.85 -15.64 -4.92
C GLY A 393 -23.61 -14.50 -4.24
N ASN A 394 -24.44 -14.81 -3.26
CA ASN A 394 -25.36 -13.86 -2.61
C ASN A 394 -24.80 -13.17 -1.35
N SER A 395 -23.62 -13.59 -0.87
CA SER A 395 -23.03 -13.04 0.36
C SER A 395 -22.21 -11.78 0.07
N SER A 396 -22.67 -10.64 0.57
CA SER A 396 -21.98 -9.34 0.44
C SER A 396 -20.60 -9.34 1.08
N VAL A 397 -20.43 -9.96 2.26
CA VAL A 397 -19.12 -10.09 2.92
C VAL A 397 -18.14 -10.84 2.02
N ARG A 398 -18.58 -11.99 1.50
CA ARG A 398 -17.76 -12.84 0.63
C ARG A 398 -17.43 -12.13 -0.68
N ALA A 399 -18.41 -11.43 -1.27
CA ALA A 399 -18.20 -10.68 -2.50
C ALA A 399 -17.18 -9.55 -2.31
N VAL A 400 -17.24 -8.81 -1.21
CA VAL A 400 -16.23 -7.78 -0.87
C VAL A 400 -14.87 -8.43 -0.65
N GLU A 401 -14.81 -9.57 0.05
CA GLU A 401 -13.56 -10.30 0.27
C GLU A 401 -12.89 -10.73 -1.04
N ILE A 402 -13.63 -11.42 -1.90
CA ILE A 402 -13.14 -11.90 -3.20
C ILE A 402 -12.71 -10.69 -4.05
N PHE A 403 -13.53 -9.63 -4.10
CA PHE A 403 -13.23 -8.45 -4.89
C PHE A 403 -11.89 -7.82 -4.51
N PHE A 404 -11.65 -7.54 -3.22
CA PHE A 404 -10.38 -6.93 -2.82
C PHE A 404 -9.20 -7.93 -2.88
N LYS A 405 -9.40 -9.21 -2.53
CA LYS A 405 -8.35 -10.25 -2.65
C LYS A 405 -7.94 -10.45 -4.13
N SER A 406 -8.85 -10.24 -5.09
CA SER A 406 -8.60 -10.39 -6.54
C SER A 406 -7.49 -9.46 -7.06
N PHE A 407 -7.36 -8.24 -6.51
CA PHE A 407 -6.32 -7.31 -6.93
C PHE A 407 -4.92 -7.88 -6.69
N ARG A 408 -4.73 -8.53 -5.54
CA ARG A 408 -3.48 -9.22 -5.20
C ARG A 408 -3.29 -10.46 -6.07
N VAL A 409 -4.34 -11.26 -6.22
CA VAL A 409 -4.32 -12.54 -6.96
C VAL A 409 -4.02 -12.33 -8.44
N PHE A 410 -4.48 -11.24 -9.05
CA PHE A 410 -4.20 -10.97 -10.47
C PHE A 410 -3.09 -9.93 -10.69
N GLY A 411 -2.53 -9.38 -9.62
CA GLY A 411 -1.52 -8.32 -9.70
C GLY A 411 -2.04 -7.03 -10.36
N VAL A 412 -3.34 -6.76 -10.21
CA VAL A 412 -4.03 -5.57 -10.73
C VAL A 412 -3.95 -4.47 -9.66
N LYS A 413 -3.78 -3.22 -10.09
CA LYS A 413 -3.74 -2.09 -9.15
C LYS A 413 -5.15 -1.77 -8.66
N VAL A 414 -5.28 -1.58 -7.36
CA VAL A 414 -6.53 -1.10 -6.74
C VAL A 414 -6.88 0.30 -7.28
N PRO A 415 -8.14 0.51 -7.74
CA PRO A 415 -8.68 1.81 -8.15
C PRO A 415 -8.41 2.91 -7.14
N VAL A 416 -8.13 4.14 -7.62
CA VAL A 416 -7.70 5.25 -6.74
C VAL A 416 -8.69 5.50 -5.60
N LEU A 417 -9.99 5.45 -5.93
CA LEU A 417 -11.08 5.68 -4.99
C LEU A 417 -11.18 4.58 -3.92
N LEU A 418 -10.80 3.35 -4.25
CA LEU A 418 -10.88 2.21 -3.35
C LEU A 418 -9.63 2.01 -2.48
N ARG A 419 -8.50 2.65 -2.79
CA ARG A 419 -7.20 2.41 -2.11
C ARG A 419 -7.22 2.57 -0.60
N LYS A 420 -8.02 3.51 -0.07
CA LYS A 420 -8.09 3.71 1.38
C LYS A 420 -8.96 2.64 2.05
N LEU A 421 -10.02 2.20 1.38
CA LEU A 421 -10.85 1.08 1.84
C LEU A 421 -10.07 -0.24 1.77
N ASP A 422 -9.35 -0.49 0.68
CA ASP A 422 -8.39 -1.61 0.59
C ASP A 422 -7.34 -1.53 1.70
N SER A 423 -6.77 -0.35 1.94
CA SER A 423 -5.75 -0.19 2.98
C SER A 423 -6.29 -0.42 4.39
N ILE A 424 -7.54 -0.04 4.71
CA ILE A 424 -8.11 -0.31 6.04
C ILE A 424 -8.36 -1.81 6.22
N ILE A 425 -8.88 -2.48 5.18
CA ILE A 425 -9.09 -3.95 5.19
C ILE A 425 -7.74 -4.68 5.30
N ALA A 426 -6.75 -4.31 4.50
CA ALA A 426 -5.44 -4.96 4.51
C ALA A 426 -4.68 -4.79 5.84
N THR A 427 -4.88 -3.68 6.55
CA THR A 427 -4.24 -3.43 7.85
C THR A 427 -4.97 -4.14 8.98
N ASN A 428 -6.30 -4.05 9.02
CA ASN A 428 -7.11 -4.51 10.16
C ASN A 428 -7.54 -5.98 10.04
N VAL A 429 -7.89 -6.42 8.83
CA VAL A 429 -8.46 -7.76 8.59
C VAL A 429 -7.37 -8.72 8.16
N TRP A 430 -6.69 -8.44 7.05
CA TRP A 430 -5.72 -9.39 6.48
C TRP A 430 -4.33 -9.31 7.11
N ARG A 431 -4.03 -8.21 7.83
CA ARG A 431 -2.72 -7.83 8.38
C ARG A 431 -1.54 -8.06 7.42
N THR A 432 -1.78 -7.88 6.12
CA THR A 432 -0.74 -7.92 5.09
C THR A 432 0.12 -6.65 5.09
N ALA A 433 -0.28 -5.65 5.86
CA ALA A 433 0.48 -4.44 6.14
C ALA A 433 0.39 -4.08 7.64
N ASN A 434 1.55 -3.75 8.24
CA ASN A 434 1.61 -3.32 9.64
C ASN A 434 1.04 -1.91 9.87
N SER A 435 0.98 -1.08 8.83
CA SER A 435 0.43 0.26 8.92
C SER A 435 0.02 0.81 7.55
N SER A 436 -0.91 1.76 7.56
CA SER A 436 -1.28 2.51 6.36
C SER A 436 -0.39 3.73 6.16
N LYS A 437 -0.09 4.04 4.89
CA LYS A 437 0.51 5.32 4.49
C LYS A 437 -0.48 6.50 4.52
N TYR A 438 -1.77 6.21 4.66
CA TYR A 438 -2.82 7.23 4.65
C TYR A 438 -3.17 7.61 6.09
N LYS A 439 -2.88 8.86 6.47
CA LYS A 439 -3.20 9.36 7.82
C LYS A 439 -4.65 9.07 8.24
N ALA A 440 -5.62 9.34 7.35
CA ALA A 440 -7.03 9.07 7.64
C ALA A 440 -7.35 7.59 7.93
N VAL A 441 -6.62 6.66 7.31
CA VAL A 441 -6.77 5.21 7.58
C VAL A 441 -6.15 4.86 8.93
N THR A 442 -4.97 5.42 9.24
CA THR A 442 -4.31 5.24 10.54
C THR A 442 -5.18 5.78 11.68
N ASP A 443 -5.68 7.01 11.54
CA ASP A 443 -6.54 7.65 12.55
C ASP A 443 -7.83 6.85 12.77
N LEU A 444 -8.45 6.29 11.71
CA LEU A 444 -9.66 5.48 11.82
C LEU A 444 -9.38 4.08 12.41
N THR A 445 -8.24 3.48 12.05
CA THR A 445 -7.81 2.18 12.60
C THR A 445 -7.61 2.28 14.10
N GLN A 446 -6.92 3.32 14.58
CA GLN A 446 -6.73 3.54 16.02
C GLN A 446 -8.08 3.66 16.76
N ARG A 447 -9.05 4.41 16.21
CA ARG A 447 -10.39 4.51 16.82
C ARG A 447 -11.13 3.18 16.86
N PHE A 448 -10.96 2.34 15.85
CA PHE A 448 -11.55 1.00 15.83
C PHE A 448 -10.90 0.08 16.87
N GLU A 449 -9.57 0.14 17.02
CA GLU A 449 -8.87 -0.60 18.06
C GLU A 449 -9.29 -0.16 19.46
N GLU A 450 -9.43 1.15 19.71
CA GLU A 450 -9.95 1.69 20.98
C GLU A 450 -11.36 1.16 21.28
N PHE A 451 -12.25 1.11 20.28
CA PHE A 451 -13.61 0.59 20.44
C PHE A 451 -13.65 -0.93 20.67
N LEU A 452 -12.82 -1.70 19.94
CA LEU A 452 -12.77 -3.16 20.07
C LEU A 452 -12.16 -3.60 21.40
N ASN A 453 -11.25 -2.79 21.97
CA ASN A 453 -10.61 -3.07 23.25
C ASN A 453 -11.43 -2.57 24.46
N ASN A 454 -12.37 -1.65 24.28
CA ASN A 454 -13.24 -1.11 25.34
C ASN A 454 -14.73 -1.13 24.92
N PRO A 455 -15.40 -2.30 24.96
CA PRO A 455 -16.80 -2.43 24.53
C PRO A 455 -17.84 -1.82 25.49
N GLU A 456 -17.45 -1.25 26.63
CA GLU A 456 -18.34 -0.75 27.70
C GLU A 456 -18.63 0.77 27.67
N THR A 457 -18.41 1.45 26.54
CA THR A 457 -18.91 2.82 26.29
C THR A 457 -19.80 2.85 25.06
#